data_AF-A0AAU4KD04-F1
#
_entry.id   AF-A0AAU4KD04-F1
#
_cell.length_a   1.000
_cell.length_b   1.000
_cell.length_c   1.000
_cell.angle_alpha   90.00
_cell.angle_beta   90.00
_cell.angle_gamma   90.00
#
_symmetry.space_group_name_H-M   'P 1'
#
loop_
_entity.id
_entity.type
_entity.pdbx_description
1 polymer ?
#
loop_
_entity_poly.entity_id
_entity_poly.type
_entity_poly.pdbx_seq_one_letter_code
_entity_poly.pdbx_strand_id
1 'polypeptide(L)'
;MLMDDAVVKYKLRDESPIVEQRRRGLYKKRQTRRVKRKLSIEAIHQAATNAHMVWGFTGWTYIWTVAFTGARPPGEMFGLQRGYCSPHWPTSEPDPELREESLQRYEVLHAMRVQYQTYAESRRQVLAAPKYDSWRTLVIPPFLHDMRGELLASHDKPWAFLTVLGKPMLGSDFERDYWYPIRDGAPERDSGVRYKRWARPAMPAVEELAGEDIYRLRHWHKAKLDEPGDIPRVAVEGRMGHELPGVEGTYSEVTVAIEERIVVYLQRVWEKEVVGAGLWTPSFPTPLLDDLVKAAPPLFSGLPVLEYE
;
A
#
# COMPACT_ATOMS: atom_id res chain seq x y z
N MET A 1 26.01 -15.76 11.90
CA MET A 1 26.96 -14.62 11.86
C MET A 1 28.23 -15.18 11.27
N LEU A 2 28.68 -14.67 10.12
CA LEU A 2 29.71 -15.33 9.30
C LEU A 2 31.01 -15.69 10.08
N MET A 3 31.37 -14.88 11.09
CA MET A 3 32.58 -15.10 11.88
C MET A 3 32.42 -16.13 13.00
N ASP A 4 31.21 -16.33 13.51
CA ASP A 4 30.93 -17.39 14.48
C ASP A 4 30.82 -18.74 13.77
N ASP A 5 30.28 -18.75 12.55
CA ASP A 5 30.28 -19.92 11.69
C ASP A 5 31.71 -20.35 11.32
N ALA A 6 32.64 -19.40 11.15
CA ALA A 6 34.06 -19.69 10.90
C ALA A 6 34.74 -20.43 12.06
N VAL A 7 34.23 -20.30 13.28
CA VAL A 7 34.73 -20.99 14.48
C VAL A 7 33.98 -22.29 14.73
N VAL A 8 32.66 -22.22 14.77
CA VAL A 8 31.80 -23.34 15.20
C VAL A 8 31.59 -24.36 14.08
N LYS A 9 31.31 -23.87 12.86
CA LYS A 9 30.88 -24.71 11.74
C LYS A 9 32.04 -25.12 10.84
N TYR A 10 32.87 -24.16 10.44
CA TYR A 10 33.95 -24.38 9.47
C TYR A 10 35.31 -24.59 10.11
N LYS A 11 35.45 -24.31 11.42
CA LYS A 11 36.69 -24.50 12.20
C LYS A 11 37.94 -23.92 11.53
N LEU A 12 37.76 -22.83 10.79
CA LEU A 12 38.83 -22.09 10.13
C LEU A 12 39.60 -21.19 11.11
N ARG A 13 39.01 -20.97 12.28
CA ARG A 13 39.59 -20.21 13.39
C ARG A 13 39.20 -20.86 14.71
N ASP A 14 40.10 -20.77 15.67
CA ASP A 14 39.84 -21.27 17.02
C ASP A 14 38.95 -20.30 17.83
N GLU A 15 38.94 -19.01 17.47
CA GLU A 15 38.26 -17.96 18.22
C GLU A 15 37.58 -16.94 17.29
N SER A 16 36.40 -16.43 17.70
CA SER A 16 35.68 -15.41 16.95
C SER A 16 36.32 -14.06 17.23
N PRO A 17 36.76 -13.29 16.21
CA PRO A 17 37.25 -11.93 16.41
C PRO A 17 36.13 -10.97 16.82
N ILE A 18 34.86 -11.41 16.78
CA ILE A 18 33.74 -10.66 17.31
C ILE A 18 33.88 -10.67 18.83
N VAL A 19 34.32 -9.53 19.39
CA VAL A 19 34.33 -9.32 20.83
C VAL A 19 32.88 -9.36 21.33
N GLU A 20 32.47 -10.49 21.92
CA GLU A 20 31.20 -10.66 22.62
C GLU A 20 31.16 -9.83 23.91
N GLN A 21 31.12 -8.51 23.77
CA GLN A 21 30.72 -7.66 24.88
C GLN A 21 29.21 -7.82 25.07
N ARG A 22 28.79 -8.51 26.14
CA ARG A 22 27.38 -8.63 26.60
C ARG A 22 26.61 -7.29 26.66
N ARG A 23 27.30 -6.14 26.60
CA ARG A 23 26.74 -4.79 26.65
C ARG A 23 27.40 -3.81 25.66
N ARG A 24 27.80 -4.28 24.47
CA ARG A 24 28.28 -3.37 23.41
C ARG A 24 27.09 -2.53 22.92
N GLY A 25 27.08 -1.25 23.25
CA GLY A 25 26.02 -0.31 22.85
C GLY A 25 24.63 -0.79 23.28
N LEU A 26 24.35 -0.84 24.59
CA LEU A 26 22.97 -0.87 25.09
C LEU A 26 22.19 0.20 24.32
N TYR A 27 21.27 -0.22 23.45
CA TYR A 27 20.33 0.68 22.80
C TYR A 27 19.67 1.49 23.92
N LYS A 28 20.15 2.72 24.12
CA LYS A 28 19.46 3.67 24.99
C LYS A 28 18.23 4.05 24.22
N LYS A 29 17.13 3.34 24.47
CA LYS A 29 15.81 3.73 24.00
C LYS A 29 15.69 5.22 24.27
N ARG A 30 15.53 5.99 23.19
CA ARG A 30 15.43 7.45 23.27
C ARG A 30 14.37 7.74 24.35
N GLN A 31 14.78 8.36 25.45
CA GLN A 31 13.87 8.64 26.59
C GLN A 31 12.94 9.82 26.28
N THR A 32 12.63 10.02 25.01
CA THR A 32 11.59 10.94 24.57
C THR A 32 10.30 10.15 24.48
N ARG A 33 9.28 10.57 25.24
CA ARG A 33 7.92 10.05 25.09
C ARG A 33 7.49 10.33 23.64
N ARG A 34 7.34 9.28 22.82
CA ARG A 34 6.72 9.43 21.49
C ARG A 34 5.25 9.77 21.72
N VAL A 35 4.87 11.03 21.48
CA VAL A 35 3.48 11.45 21.53
C VAL A 35 2.77 10.85 20.33
N LYS A 36 1.84 9.93 20.55
CA LYS A 36 0.97 9.42 19.49
C LYS A 36 -0.04 10.52 19.18
N ARG A 37 0.18 11.27 18.09
CA ARG A 37 -0.79 12.25 17.59
C ARG A 37 -1.95 11.50 16.94
N LYS A 38 -3.19 11.83 17.29
CA LYS A 38 -4.36 11.29 16.56
C LYS A 38 -4.29 11.80 15.12
N LEU A 39 -4.65 10.95 14.16
CA LEU A 39 -4.83 11.34 12.77
C LEU A 39 -6.32 11.25 12.46
N SER A 40 -6.92 12.36 12.07
CA SER A 40 -8.32 12.49 11.68
C SER A 40 -8.54 12.03 10.24
N ILE A 41 -9.77 11.67 9.89
CA ILE A 41 -10.10 11.32 8.51
C ILE A 41 -10.11 12.56 7.61
N GLU A 42 -10.40 13.74 8.18
CA GLU A 42 -10.32 15.03 7.50
C GLU A 42 -8.88 15.34 7.09
N ALA A 43 -7.88 15.01 7.92
CA ALA A 43 -6.48 15.12 7.55
C ALA A 43 -6.09 14.15 6.41
N ILE A 44 -6.62 12.92 6.42
CA ILE A 44 -6.41 11.96 5.32
C ILE A 44 -7.09 12.46 4.04
N HIS A 45 -8.30 13.00 4.15
CA HIS A 45 -9.03 13.59 3.04
C HIS A 45 -8.31 14.81 2.46
N GLN A 46 -7.77 15.70 3.30
CA GLN A 46 -6.94 16.81 2.82
C GLN A 46 -5.68 16.29 2.12
N ALA A 47 -5.03 15.26 2.66
CA ALA A 47 -3.90 14.61 1.99
C ALA A 47 -4.31 14.00 0.64
N ALA A 48 -5.49 13.38 0.53
CA ALA A 48 -6.01 12.84 -0.72
C ALA A 48 -6.33 13.96 -1.72
N THR A 49 -6.94 15.06 -1.28
CA THR A 49 -7.21 16.25 -2.09
C THR A 49 -5.91 16.86 -2.61
N ASN A 50 -4.93 16.98 -1.74
CA ASN A 50 -3.58 17.41 -2.08
C ASN A 50 -2.93 16.47 -3.11
N ALA A 51 -3.07 15.16 -2.93
CA ALA A 51 -2.58 14.15 -3.87
C ALA A 51 -3.29 14.24 -5.23
N HIS A 52 -4.58 14.57 -5.25
CA HIS A 52 -5.29 14.85 -6.49
C HIS A 52 -4.71 16.06 -7.23
N MET A 53 -4.35 17.13 -6.54
CA MET A 53 -3.73 18.31 -7.17
C MET A 53 -2.31 18.03 -7.69
N VAL A 54 -1.56 17.14 -7.02
CA VAL A 54 -0.18 16.81 -7.40
C VAL A 54 -0.11 15.75 -8.50
N TRP A 55 -1.00 14.77 -8.45
CA TRP A 55 -0.88 13.50 -9.17
C TRP A 55 -2.18 13.07 -9.86
N GLY A 56 -3.22 13.89 -9.81
CA GLY A 56 -4.54 13.58 -10.36
C GLY A 56 -5.22 12.43 -9.62
N PHE A 57 -6.15 11.77 -10.31
CA PHE A 57 -6.95 10.69 -9.75
C PHE A 57 -6.12 9.51 -9.22
N THR A 58 -4.92 9.28 -9.78
CA THR A 58 -3.96 8.30 -9.26
C THR A 58 -3.55 8.61 -7.82
N GLY A 59 -3.21 9.87 -7.52
CA GLY A 59 -2.83 10.28 -6.16
C GLY A 59 -3.96 10.18 -5.17
N TRP A 60 -5.17 10.60 -5.57
CA TRP A 60 -6.39 10.43 -4.78
C TRP A 60 -6.60 8.97 -4.37
N THR A 61 -6.60 8.08 -5.36
CA THR A 61 -6.81 6.64 -5.16
C THR A 61 -5.67 6.00 -4.36
N TYR A 62 -4.43 6.47 -4.55
CA TYR A 62 -3.26 5.98 -3.82
C TYR A 62 -3.41 6.21 -2.32
N ILE A 63 -3.77 7.44 -1.89
CA ILE A 63 -3.91 7.79 -0.48
C ILE A 63 -5.01 6.94 0.18
N TRP A 64 -6.19 6.85 -0.45
CA TRP A 64 -7.29 6.04 0.09
C TRP A 64 -6.97 4.54 0.10
N THR A 65 -6.25 4.05 -0.90
CA THR A 65 -5.79 2.65 -0.92
C THR A 65 -4.89 2.36 0.26
N VAL A 66 -3.88 3.19 0.54
CA VAL A 66 -3.01 2.97 1.72
C VAL A 66 -3.83 3.06 3.01
N ALA A 67 -4.70 4.07 3.13
CA ALA A 67 -5.48 4.33 4.33
C ALA A 67 -6.49 3.23 4.66
N PHE A 68 -7.10 2.56 3.67
CA PHE A 68 -8.15 1.56 3.88
C PHE A 68 -7.70 0.11 3.65
N THR A 69 -6.47 -0.12 3.20
CA THR A 69 -5.91 -1.47 3.07
C THR A 69 -4.80 -1.77 4.06
N GLY A 70 -4.09 -0.75 4.54
CA GLY A 70 -2.88 -0.95 5.35
C GLY A 70 -1.71 -1.55 4.56
N ALA A 71 -1.79 -1.55 3.22
CA ALA A 71 -0.67 -1.90 2.35
C ALA A 71 0.57 -1.07 2.69
N ARG A 72 1.75 -1.65 2.50
CA ARG A 72 3.04 -1.06 2.86
C ARG A 72 3.56 -0.16 1.74
N PRO A 73 3.51 1.18 1.88
CA PRO A 73 4.20 2.08 0.97
C PRO A 73 5.71 2.13 1.28
N PRO A 74 6.56 2.46 0.29
CA PRO A 74 6.23 2.52 -1.13
C PRO A 74 6.18 1.13 -1.80
N GLY A 75 6.89 0.13 -1.25
CA GLY A 75 7.21 -1.13 -1.93
C GLY A 75 6.01 -1.92 -2.47
N GLU A 76 5.03 -2.25 -1.61
CA GLU A 76 3.84 -3.02 -2.04
C GLU A 76 2.96 -2.23 -3.00
N MET A 77 2.91 -0.90 -2.82
CA MET A 77 2.14 -0.01 -3.68
C MET A 77 2.77 0.12 -5.07
N PHE A 78 4.10 0.15 -5.16
CA PHE A 78 4.82 0.26 -6.43
C PHE A 78 4.81 -1.07 -7.19
N GLY A 79 4.81 -2.17 -6.45
CA GLY A 79 4.70 -3.53 -6.98
C GLY A 79 3.29 -3.99 -7.31
N LEU A 80 2.27 -3.17 -7.03
CA LEU A 80 0.88 -3.56 -7.24
C LEU A 80 0.53 -3.58 -8.74
N GLN A 81 0.31 -4.78 -9.26
CA GLN A 81 -0.03 -5.00 -10.67
C GLN A 81 -1.55 -5.04 -10.89
N ARG A 82 -1.99 -4.69 -12.09
CA ARG A 82 -3.41 -4.67 -12.51
C ARG A 82 -4.10 -6.01 -12.23
N GLY A 83 -3.44 -7.13 -12.55
CA GLY A 83 -3.98 -8.48 -12.35
C GLY A 83 -4.07 -8.93 -10.89
N TYR A 84 -3.54 -8.17 -9.93
CA TYR A 84 -3.76 -8.42 -8.49
C TYR A 84 -4.72 -7.40 -7.87
N CYS A 85 -5.35 -6.56 -8.70
CA CYS A 85 -6.30 -5.56 -8.28
C CYS A 85 -7.73 -5.98 -8.61
N SER A 86 -8.68 -5.61 -7.75
CA SER A 86 -10.08 -5.54 -8.13
C SER A 86 -10.25 -4.48 -9.24
N PRO A 87 -11.03 -4.73 -10.30
CA PRO A 87 -11.96 -5.86 -10.47
C PRO A 87 -11.36 -7.15 -11.09
N HIS A 88 -10.08 -7.17 -11.48
CA HIS A 88 -9.49 -8.30 -12.22
C HIS A 88 -9.22 -9.53 -11.35
N TRP A 89 -8.74 -9.32 -10.12
CA TRP A 89 -8.49 -10.39 -9.15
C TRP A 89 -9.79 -10.77 -8.41
N PRO A 90 -10.10 -12.07 -8.18
CA PRO A 90 -9.22 -13.24 -8.32
C PRO A 90 -9.18 -13.91 -9.70
N THR A 91 -10.03 -13.55 -10.65
CA THR A 91 -10.11 -14.20 -11.98
C THR A 91 -8.76 -14.24 -12.71
N SER A 92 -7.94 -13.21 -12.53
CA SER A 92 -6.61 -13.10 -13.14
C SER A 92 -5.47 -13.82 -12.40
N GLU A 93 -5.72 -14.49 -11.27
CA GLU A 93 -4.70 -15.21 -10.51
C GLU A 93 -3.98 -16.26 -11.39
N PRO A 94 -2.64 -16.16 -11.55
CA PRO A 94 -1.89 -17.10 -12.39
C PRO A 94 -1.85 -18.53 -11.85
N ASP A 95 -1.87 -18.71 -10.53
CA ASP A 95 -1.92 -20.03 -9.89
C ASP A 95 -3.35 -20.60 -9.98
N PRO A 96 -3.58 -21.73 -10.69
CA PRO A 96 -4.91 -22.28 -10.89
C PRO A 96 -5.60 -22.72 -9.60
N GLU A 97 -4.86 -23.29 -8.65
CA GLU A 97 -5.42 -23.81 -7.39
C GLU A 97 -5.83 -22.64 -6.50
N LEU A 98 -4.94 -21.67 -6.33
CA LEU A 98 -5.24 -20.45 -5.58
C LEU A 98 -6.37 -19.64 -6.22
N ARG A 99 -6.45 -19.63 -7.56
CA ARG A 99 -7.54 -18.98 -8.30
C ARG A 99 -8.88 -19.63 -7.98
N GLU A 100 -8.97 -20.94 -8.01
CA GLU A 100 -10.21 -21.68 -7.72
C GLU A 100 -10.67 -21.42 -6.28
N GLU A 101 -9.76 -21.57 -5.31
CA GLU A 101 -10.02 -21.27 -3.90
C GLU A 101 -10.51 -19.82 -3.72
N SER A 102 -9.81 -18.86 -4.35
CA SER A 102 -10.12 -17.44 -4.20
C SER A 102 -11.43 -17.04 -4.89
N LEU A 103 -11.75 -17.64 -6.04
CA LEU A 103 -13.05 -17.41 -6.72
C LEU A 103 -14.21 -17.88 -5.84
N GLN A 104 -14.09 -19.05 -5.21
CA GLN A 104 -15.09 -19.54 -4.29
C GLN A 104 -15.19 -18.68 -3.03
N ARG A 105 -14.05 -18.29 -2.45
CA ARG A 105 -14.01 -17.55 -1.19
C ARG A 105 -14.52 -16.12 -1.32
N TYR A 106 -14.22 -15.43 -2.42
CA TYR A 106 -14.51 -14.01 -2.63
C TYR A 106 -15.60 -13.76 -3.68
N GLU A 107 -16.50 -14.72 -3.90
CA GLU A 107 -17.60 -14.60 -4.88
C GLU A 107 -18.42 -13.31 -4.71
N VAL A 108 -18.68 -12.91 -3.46
CA VAL A 108 -19.50 -11.74 -3.09
C VAL A 108 -18.68 -10.59 -2.50
N LEU A 109 -17.36 -10.71 -2.43
CA LEU A 109 -16.47 -9.71 -1.84
C LEU A 109 -15.47 -9.18 -2.86
N HIS A 110 -15.22 -7.87 -2.82
CA HIS A 110 -14.14 -7.29 -3.59
C HIS A 110 -12.82 -7.48 -2.85
N ALA A 111 -11.81 -7.97 -3.56
CA ALA A 111 -10.51 -8.25 -2.97
C ALA A 111 -9.35 -7.85 -3.88
N MET A 112 -8.17 -7.70 -3.27
CA MET A 112 -6.91 -7.52 -3.97
C MET A 112 -5.82 -8.34 -3.31
N ARG A 113 -4.79 -8.67 -4.07
CA ARG A 113 -3.68 -9.48 -3.59
C ARG A 113 -2.41 -8.65 -3.48
N VAL A 114 -1.76 -8.72 -2.32
CA VAL A 114 -0.41 -8.22 -2.14
C VAL A 114 0.54 -9.35 -2.52
N GLN A 115 0.95 -9.35 -3.79
CA GLN A 115 1.79 -10.41 -4.33
C GLN A 115 3.28 -10.04 -4.38
N TYR A 116 3.59 -8.78 -4.70
CA TYR A 116 4.97 -8.37 -4.96
C TYR A 116 5.26 -6.96 -4.42
N GLN A 117 6.55 -6.71 -4.21
CA GLN A 117 7.12 -5.37 -4.12
C GLN A 117 8.09 -5.18 -5.28
N THR A 118 8.32 -3.95 -5.73
CA THR A 118 9.30 -3.67 -6.78
C THR A 118 10.63 -3.22 -6.21
N TYR A 119 11.72 -3.78 -6.73
CA TYR A 119 13.10 -3.42 -6.38
C TYR A 119 13.93 -3.12 -7.62
N ALA A 120 15.05 -2.43 -7.41
CA ALA A 120 16.10 -2.28 -8.41
C ALA A 120 17.28 -3.19 -8.06
N GLU A 121 17.50 -4.22 -8.85
CA GLU A 121 18.65 -5.11 -8.74
C GLU A 121 19.55 -4.96 -9.97
N SER A 122 20.85 -4.72 -9.78
CA SER A 122 21.82 -4.62 -10.88
C SER A 122 21.37 -3.67 -12.03
N ARG A 123 20.72 -2.56 -11.66
CA ARG A 123 20.11 -1.54 -12.56
C ARG A 123 18.90 -2.03 -13.38
N ARG A 124 18.34 -3.20 -13.08
CA ARG A 124 17.09 -3.72 -13.64
C ARG A 124 15.97 -3.64 -12.60
N GLN A 125 14.75 -3.42 -13.07
CA GLN A 125 13.56 -3.49 -12.22
C GLN A 125 13.15 -4.95 -12.08
N VAL A 126 12.90 -5.37 -10.85
CA VAL A 126 12.54 -6.74 -10.51
C VAL A 126 11.36 -6.74 -9.52
N LEU A 127 10.59 -7.82 -9.53
CA LEU A 127 9.57 -8.10 -8.53
C LEU A 127 10.20 -8.93 -7.42
N ALA A 128 9.91 -8.63 -6.17
CA ALA A 128 10.33 -9.45 -5.03
C ALA A 128 9.12 -9.84 -4.19
N ALA A 129 9.26 -10.94 -3.45
CA ALA A 129 8.31 -11.34 -2.43
C ALA A 129 7.99 -10.18 -1.47
N PRO A 130 6.77 -10.08 -0.94
CA PRO A 130 6.46 -9.15 0.13
C PRO A 130 7.36 -9.45 1.32
N LYS A 131 7.89 -8.39 1.94
CA LYS A 131 8.79 -8.52 3.09
C LYS A 131 8.19 -9.44 4.16
N TYR A 132 9.01 -10.36 4.68
CA TYR A 132 8.61 -11.39 5.64
C TYR A 132 7.59 -12.39 5.08
N ASP A 133 7.67 -12.69 3.78
CA ASP A 133 6.79 -13.66 3.11
C ASP A 133 5.29 -13.38 3.35
N SER A 134 4.96 -12.09 3.49
CA SER A 134 3.64 -11.61 3.94
C SER A 134 2.63 -11.49 2.80
N TRP A 135 2.63 -12.48 1.89
CA TRP A 135 1.59 -12.64 0.88
C TRP A 135 0.23 -12.69 1.55
N ARG A 136 -0.70 -11.88 1.05
CA ARG A 136 -2.04 -11.80 1.64
C ARG A 136 -3.05 -11.27 0.65
N THR A 137 -4.27 -11.71 0.84
CA THR A 137 -5.45 -11.14 0.20
C THR A 137 -6.06 -10.11 1.14
N LEU A 138 -6.46 -8.98 0.57
CA LEU A 138 -7.09 -7.88 1.28
C LEU A 138 -8.47 -7.68 0.68
N VAL A 139 -9.52 -8.01 1.44
CA VAL A 139 -10.88 -7.55 1.12
C VAL A 139 -10.95 -6.03 1.21
N ILE A 140 -11.69 -5.41 0.31
CA ILE A 140 -11.82 -3.96 0.19
C ILE A 140 -13.29 -3.54 0.20
N PRO A 141 -13.60 -2.36 0.76
CA PRO A 141 -14.96 -1.82 0.75
C PRO A 141 -15.39 -1.41 -0.68
N PRO A 142 -16.70 -1.45 -0.99
CA PRO A 142 -17.25 -1.06 -2.29
C PRO A 142 -16.72 0.27 -2.83
N PHE A 143 -16.67 1.33 -1.99
CA PHE A 143 -16.18 2.64 -2.46
C PHE A 143 -14.76 2.58 -3.03
N LEU A 144 -13.90 1.71 -2.47
CA LEU A 144 -12.52 1.55 -2.90
C LEU A 144 -12.42 0.63 -4.11
N HIS A 145 -13.33 -0.34 -4.24
CA HIS A 145 -13.48 -1.13 -5.46
C HIS A 145 -13.79 -0.22 -6.66
N ASP A 146 -14.84 0.60 -6.55
CA ASP A 146 -15.28 1.51 -7.61
C ASP A 146 -14.15 2.47 -8.01
N MET A 147 -13.53 3.11 -7.01
CA MET A 147 -12.43 4.05 -7.23
C MET A 147 -11.24 3.42 -7.96
N ARG A 148 -10.93 2.15 -7.67
CA ARG A 148 -9.85 1.43 -8.35
C ARG A 148 -10.25 0.94 -9.74
N GLY A 149 -11.50 0.53 -9.94
CA GLY A 149 -12.05 0.21 -11.25
C GLY A 149 -11.84 1.37 -12.21
N GLU A 150 -12.22 2.57 -11.79
CA GLU A 150 -12.06 3.80 -12.57
C GLU A 150 -10.59 4.17 -12.82
N LEU A 151 -9.71 4.03 -11.82
CA LEU A 151 -8.28 4.26 -12.02
C LEU A 151 -7.68 3.30 -13.06
N LEU A 152 -8.02 2.00 -12.97
CA LEU A 152 -7.50 1.00 -13.91
C LEU A 152 -8.10 1.15 -15.30
N ALA A 153 -9.31 1.71 -15.42
CA ALA A 153 -9.91 2.06 -16.71
C ALA A 153 -9.24 3.29 -17.35
N SER A 154 -8.62 4.17 -16.54
CA SER A 154 -8.00 5.41 -17.04
C SER A 154 -6.64 5.23 -17.73
N HIS A 155 -6.09 4.02 -17.79
CA HIS A 155 -4.80 3.75 -18.46
C HIS A 155 -4.70 2.30 -18.93
N ASP A 156 -3.70 2.01 -19.78
CA ASP A 156 -3.46 0.69 -20.38
C ASP A 156 -2.23 -0.06 -19.82
N LYS A 157 -1.61 0.46 -18.74
CA LYS A 157 -0.42 -0.14 -18.13
C LYS A 157 -0.74 -1.29 -17.17
N PRO A 158 0.24 -2.21 -16.94
CA PRO A 158 0.08 -3.35 -16.04
C PRO A 158 0.25 -3.01 -14.55
N TRP A 159 0.49 -1.75 -14.22
CA TRP A 159 0.66 -1.28 -12.84
C TRP A 159 -0.59 -0.56 -12.38
N ALA A 160 -0.99 -0.73 -11.12
CA ALA A 160 -2.13 -0.02 -10.56
C ALA A 160 -1.84 1.48 -10.38
N PHE A 161 -0.63 1.82 -9.96
CA PHE A 161 -0.21 3.20 -9.73
C PHE A 161 0.98 3.55 -10.62
N LEU A 162 0.82 4.62 -11.40
CA LEU A 162 1.83 5.15 -12.31
C LEU A 162 2.19 6.57 -11.89
N THR A 163 3.42 6.98 -12.12
CA THR A 163 3.83 8.39 -12.01
C THR A 163 2.92 9.30 -12.85
N VAL A 164 2.95 10.62 -12.60
CA VAL A 164 2.20 11.58 -13.45
C VAL A 164 2.59 11.51 -14.92
N LEU A 165 3.76 10.92 -15.24
CA LEU A 165 4.24 10.66 -16.60
C LEU A 165 3.69 9.36 -17.23
N GLY A 166 2.90 8.58 -16.50
CA GLY A 166 2.42 7.27 -16.95
C GLY A 166 3.47 6.16 -16.88
N LYS A 167 4.59 6.41 -16.17
CA LYS A 167 5.68 5.43 -15.98
C LYS A 167 5.54 4.69 -14.65
N PRO A 168 6.12 3.48 -14.49
CA PRO A 168 6.18 2.79 -13.21
C PRO A 168 6.75 3.68 -12.10
N MET A 169 6.30 3.48 -10.86
CA MET A 169 6.73 4.28 -9.70
C MET A 169 8.18 4.03 -9.29
N LEU A 170 8.71 2.82 -9.55
CA LEU A 170 10.09 2.50 -9.24
C LEU A 170 11.05 3.40 -10.04
N GLY A 171 11.94 4.09 -9.31
CA GLY A 171 12.87 5.07 -9.86
C GLY A 171 12.37 6.52 -9.82
N SER A 172 11.15 6.76 -9.35
CA SER A 172 10.69 8.11 -8.98
C SER A 172 11.16 8.48 -7.57
N ASP A 173 11.39 9.77 -7.34
CA ASP A 173 11.64 10.30 -5.99
C ASP A 173 10.28 10.56 -5.34
N PHE A 174 9.65 9.49 -4.84
CA PHE A 174 8.29 9.56 -4.33
C PHE A 174 8.12 10.59 -3.20
N GLU A 175 9.10 10.64 -2.31
CA GLU A 175 9.06 11.56 -1.19
C GLU A 175 9.04 13.01 -1.67
N ARG A 176 10.03 13.39 -2.50
CA ARG A 176 10.16 14.75 -2.98
C ARG A 176 9.05 15.15 -3.95
N ASP A 177 8.74 14.28 -4.91
CA ASP A 177 7.88 14.65 -6.04
C ASP A 177 6.39 14.53 -5.71
N TYR A 178 6.04 13.70 -4.72
CA TYR A 178 4.64 13.44 -4.34
C TYR A 178 4.39 13.69 -2.85
N TRP A 179 5.04 12.94 -1.94
CA TRP A 179 4.66 12.94 -0.52
C TRP A 179 4.86 14.29 0.17
N TYR A 180 6.00 14.95 0.00
CA TYR A 180 6.27 16.23 0.67
C TYR A 180 5.30 17.33 0.19
N PRO A 181 5.06 17.54 -1.11
CA PRO A 181 4.00 18.45 -1.57
C PRO A 181 2.61 18.08 -1.00
N ILE A 182 2.30 16.79 -0.89
CA ILE A 182 1.02 16.32 -0.36
C ILE A 182 0.86 16.64 1.14
N ARG A 183 1.92 16.40 1.91
CA ARG A 183 1.97 16.52 3.37
C ARG A 183 2.14 17.97 3.82
N ASP A 184 3.14 18.65 3.28
CA ASP A 184 3.59 19.97 3.73
C ASP A 184 2.89 21.11 2.97
N GLY A 185 2.05 20.77 2.00
CA GLY A 185 1.51 21.73 1.05
C GLY A 185 2.58 22.18 0.06
N ALA A 186 2.18 23.04 -0.86
CA ALA A 186 3.09 23.62 -1.84
C ALA A 186 2.54 24.94 -2.36
N PRO A 187 3.41 25.91 -2.70
CA PRO A 187 2.98 27.05 -3.47
C PRO A 187 2.52 26.61 -4.86
N GLU A 188 1.79 27.50 -5.52
CA GLU A 188 1.43 27.32 -6.91
C GLU A 188 2.68 27.04 -7.77
N ARG A 189 2.54 26.10 -8.70
CA ARG A 189 3.55 25.85 -9.72
C ARG A 189 2.95 26.12 -11.09
N ASP A 190 3.19 27.31 -11.63
CA ASP A 190 3.03 27.52 -13.06
C ASP A 190 4.21 26.87 -13.79
N SER A 191 3.90 25.88 -14.62
CA SER A 191 4.90 25.08 -15.34
C SER A 191 5.02 25.50 -16.81
N GLY A 192 4.28 26.53 -17.23
CA GLY A 192 4.17 26.94 -18.63
C GLY A 192 3.59 25.84 -19.53
N VAL A 193 3.46 26.13 -20.82
CA VAL A 193 2.80 25.23 -21.79
C VAL A 193 3.50 23.87 -21.88
N ARG A 194 4.84 23.86 -21.90
CA ARG A 194 5.66 22.65 -22.09
C ARG A 194 5.55 21.66 -20.93
N TYR A 195 5.35 22.14 -19.71
CA TYR A 195 5.27 21.30 -18.52
C TYR A 195 3.90 21.42 -17.86
N LYS A 196 2.84 21.77 -18.61
CA LYS A 196 1.49 21.99 -18.07
C LYS A 196 0.96 20.84 -17.21
N ARG A 197 1.37 19.59 -17.48
CA ARG A 197 1.00 18.41 -16.67
C ARG A 197 1.52 18.43 -15.23
N TRP A 198 2.53 19.25 -15.00
CA TRP A 198 3.15 19.49 -13.70
C TRP A 198 2.55 20.75 -13.05
N ALA A 199 1.73 21.51 -13.76
CA ALA A 199 1.08 22.67 -13.16
C ALA A 199 0.16 22.22 -12.02
N ARG A 200 0.19 22.96 -10.91
CA ARG A 200 -0.67 22.72 -9.75
C ARG A 200 -0.99 24.04 -9.07
N PRO A 201 -2.20 24.20 -8.51
CA PRO A 201 -2.52 25.36 -7.68
C PRO A 201 -1.72 25.33 -6.37
N ALA A 202 -1.75 26.45 -5.64
CA ALA A 202 -1.31 26.46 -4.25
C ALA A 202 -2.19 25.50 -3.42
N MET A 203 -1.57 24.78 -2.49
CA MET A 203 -2.23 23.75 -1.70
C MET A 203 -1.79 23.86 -0.23
N PRO A 204 -2.73 23.70 0.73
CA PRO A 204 -2.43 23.85 2.14
C PRO A 204 -1.63 22.66 2.69
N ALA A 205 -0.90 22.89 3.78
CA ALA A 205 -0.26 21.82 4.54
C ALA A 205 -1.30 20.99 5.32
N VAL A 206 -0.98 19.71 5.55
CA VAL A 206 -1.76 18.84 6.43
C VAL A 206 -1.08 18.82 7.81
N GLU A 207 -1.48 19.73 8.68
CA GLU A 207 -0.93 19.94 10.04
C GLU A 207 -0.70 18.62 10.81
N GLU A 208 -1.69 17.72 10.79
CA GLU A 208 -1.63 16.45 11.54
C GLU A 208 -0.60 15.45 10.97
N LEU A 209 -0.19 15.63 9.72
CA LEU A 209 0.83 14.82 9.06
C LEU A 209 2.19 15.52 9.04
N ALA A 210 2.33 16.72 9.60
CA ALA A 210 3.58 17.48 9.54
C ALA A 210 4.78 16.66 10.07
N GLY A 211 5.78 16.46 9.21
CA GLY A 211 6.98 15.68 9.51
C GLY A 211 6.77 14.17 9.64
N GLU A 212 5.58 13.64 9.33
CA GLU A 212 5.31 12.21 9.31
C GLU A 212 5.61 11.62 7.92
N ASP A 213 5.91 10.31 7.91
CA ASP A 213 6.06 9.54 6.67
C ASP A 213 4.69 9.01 6.24
N ILE A 214 4.54 8.65 4.96
CA ILE A 214 3.30 8.07 4.43
C ILE A 214 2.86 6.80 5.16
N TYR A 215 3.79 6.12 5.84
CA TYR A 215 3.52 4.99 6.73
C TYR A 215 2.54 5.34 7.87
N ARG A 216 2.37 6.62 8.19
CA ARG A 216 1.37 7.11 9.14
C ARG A 216 -0.06 6.71 8.74
N LEU A 217 -0.38 6.68 7.45
CA LEU A 217 -1.69 6.22 6.96
C LEU A 217 -1.94 4.75 7.27
N ARG A 218 -0.92 3.91 7.10
CA ARG A 218 -0.96 2.49 7.49
C ARG A 218 -1.16 2.33 9.00
N HIS A 219 -0.53 3.18 9.83
CA HIS A 219 -0.78 3.16 11.27
C HIS A 219 -2.19 3.62 11.65
N TRP A 220 -2.75 4.57 10.91
CA TRP A 220 -4.15 4.96 11.07
C TRP A 220 -5.08 3.80 10.72
N HIS A 221 -4.86 3.10 9.60
CA HIS A 221 -5.66 1.93 9.21
C HIS A 221 -5.74 0.89 10.33
N LYS A 222 -4.59 0.53 10.91
CA LYS A 222 -4.53 -0.41 12.04
C LYS A 222 -5.37 0.07 13.21
N ALA A 223 -5.15 1.30 13.66
CA ALA A 223 -5.90 1.88 14.77
C ALA A 223 -7.41 1.95 14.48
N LYS A 224 -7.78 2.23 13.22
CA LYS A 224 -9.18 2.32 12.78
C LYS A 224 -9.88 0.97 12.86
N LEU A 225 -9.19 -0.13 12.57
CA LEU A 225 -9.72 -1.49 12.75
C LEU A 225 -9.82 -1.93 14.22
N ASP A 226 -9.05 -1.31 15.12
CA ASP A 226 -9.16 -1.57 16.56
C ASP A 226 -10.36 -0.82 17.19
N GLU A 227 -10.84 0.29 16.60
CA GLU A 227 -11.92 1.13 17.13
C GLU A 227 -13.25 0.40 17.44
N PRO A 228 -13.79 -0.49 16.58
CA PRO A 228 -15.08 -1.13 16.85
C PRO A 228 -15.00 -2.20 17.96
N GLY A 229 -13.80 -2.69 18.29
CA GLY A 229 -13.55 -3.65 19.37
C GLY A 229 -13.99 -5.09 19.10
N ASP A 230 -14.67 -5.36 17.98
CA ASP A 230 -15.20 -6.66 17.60
C ASP A 230 -14.47 -7.31 16.41
N ILE A 231 -13.47 -6.63 15.83
CA ILE A 231 -12.58 -7.18 14.81
C ILE A 231 -11.42 -7.90 15.52
N PRO A 232 -11.24 -9.21 15.33
CA PRO A 232 -10.19 -9.97 16.01
C PRO A 232 -8.79 -9.49 15.63
N ARG A 233 -7.87 -9.53 16.61
CA ARG A 233 -6.47 -9.14 16.42
C ARG A 233 -5.77 -9.91 15.30
N VAL A 234 -6.04 -11.22 15.15
CA VAL A 234 -5.53 -12.03 14.05
C VAL A 234 -5.87 -11.44 12.68
N ALA A 235 -7.09 -10.92 12.51
CA ALA A 235 -7.50 -10.33 11.24
C ALA A 235 -6.84 -8.96 11.02
N VAL A 236 -6.70 -8.16 12.07
CA VAL A 236 -5.97 -6.89 11.99
C VAL A 236 -4.51 -7.14 11.61
N GLU A 237 -3.77 -7.95 12.39
CA GLU A 237 -2.34 -8.18 12.16
C GLU A 237 -2.08 -8.94 10.85
N GLY A 238 -2.90 -9.93 10.50
CA GLY A 238 -2.85 -10.62 9.21
C GLY A 238 -3.03 -9.65 8.04
N ARG A 239 -4.00 -8.72 8.12
CA ARG A 239 -4.18 -7.65 7.13
C ARG A 239 -2.98 -6.72 7.03
N MET A 240 -2.30 -6.47 8.15
CA MET A 240 -1.06 -5.69 8.20
C MET A 240 0.14 -6.47 7.62
N GLY A 241 0.02 -7.76 7.33
CA GLY A 241 1.16 -8.61 6.94
C GLY A 241 2.14 -8.83 8.10
N HIS A 242 1.60 -8.94 9.32
CA HIS A 242 2.37 -9.28 10.51
C HIS A 242 2.04 -10.71 10.95
N GLU A 243 3.06 -11.48 11.29
CA GLU A 243 2.88 -12.75 11.98
C GLU A 243 2.52 -12.52 13.45
N LEU A 244 1.52 -13.25 13.94
CA LEU A 244 1.19 -13.26 15.36
C LEU A 244 2.11 -14.27 16.09
N PRO A 245 2.79 -13.86 17.17
CA PRO A 245 3.60 -14.78 17.94
C PRO A 245 2.72 -15.72 18.78
N GLY A 246 3.17 -16.97 18.93
CA GLY A 246 2.58 -17.96 19.85
C GLY A 246 1.35 -18.70 19.29
N VAL A 247 0.66 -19.40 20.18
CA VAL A 247 -0.49 -20.30 19.87
C VAL A 247 -1.59 -19.59 19.08
N GLU A 248 -1.84 -18.31 19.39
CA GLU A 248 -2.86 -17.50 18.69
C GLU A 248 -2.57 -17.42 17.19
N GLY A 249 -1.31 -17.20 16.79
CA GLY A 249 -0.93 -17.17 15.37
C GLY A 249 -0.92 -18.53 14.68
N THR A 250 -0.79 -19.62 15.44
CA THR A 250 -0.76 -20.99 14.89
C THR A 250 -2.13 -21.55 14.58
N TYR A 251 -3.15 -21.22 15.39
CA TYR A 251 -4.48 -21.84 15.29
C TYR A 251 -5.60 -20.90 14.86
N SER A 252 -5.37 -19.59 14.85
CA SER A 252 -6.42 -18.64 14.46
C SER A 252 -6.45 -18.49 12.95
N GLU A 253 -7.64 -18.71 12.37
CA GLU A 253 -7.90 -18.47 10.96
C GLU A 253 -8.81 -17.24 10.79
N VAL A 254 -8.56 -16.45 9.75
CA VAL A 254 -9.47 -15.37 9.34
C VAL A 254 -10.57 -15.98 8.47
N THR A 255 -11.80 -15.97 8.97
CA THR A 255 -12.98 -16.46 8.23
C THR A 255 -13.57 -15.38 7.33
N VAL A 256 -14.33 -15.79 6.31
CA VAL A 256 -15.05 -14.86 5.41
C VAL A 256 -15.97 -13.92 6.20
N ALA A 257 -16.65 -14.41 7.24
CA ALA A 257 -17.49 -13.57 8.10
C ALA A 257 -16.70 -12.47 8.85
N ILE A 258 -15.42 -12.70 9.20
CA ILE A 258 -14.55 -11.65 9.76
C ILE A 258 -14.21 -10.63 8.67
N GLU A 259 -13.93 -11.09 7.45
CA GLU A 259 -13.64 -10.23 6.30
C GLU A 259 -14.83 -9.35 5.90
N GLU A 260 -16.04 -9.91 5.87
CA GLU A 260 -17.29 -9.18 5.66
C GLU A 260 -17.47 -8.08 6.71
N ARG A 261 -17.22 -8.36 7.99
CA ARG A 261 -17.27 -7.34 9.05
C ARG A 261 -16.29 -6.21 8.81
N ILE A 262 -15.06 -6.53 8.40
CA ILE A 262 -14.07 -5.50 8.03
C ILE A 262 -14.59 -4.63 6.87
N VAL A 263 -15.11 -5.25 5.82
CA VAL A 263 -15.67 -4.55 4.65
C VAL A 263 -16.82 -3.64 5.04
N VAL A 264 -17.80 -4.15 5.79
CA VAL A 264 -18.96 -3.38 6.25
C VAL A 264 -18.53 -2.22 7.14
N TYR A 265 -17.61 -2.44 8.07
CA TYR A 265 -17.10 -1.40 8.95
C TYR A 265 -16.39 -0.30 8.16
N LEU A 266 -15.46 -0.66 7.28
CA LEU A 266 -14.70 0.30 6.48
C LEU A 266 -15.60 1.09 5.51
N GLN A 267 -16.60 0.44 4.91
CA GLN A 267 -17.60 1.12 4.08
C GLN A 267 -18.39 2.14 4.91
N ARG A 268 -18.84 1.77 6.12
CA ARG A 268 -19.54 2.71 7.03
C ARG A 268 -18.67 3.87 7.47
N VAL A 269 -17.37 3.64 7.70
CA VAL A 269 -16.42 4.73 7.98
C VAL A 269 -16.40 5.72 6.83
N TRP A 270 -16.27 5.26 5.60
CA TRP A 270 -16.32 6.11 4.41
C TRP A 270 -17.65 6.88 4.29
N GLU A 271 -18.77 6.17 4.36
CA GLU A 271 -20.11 6.75 4.22
C GLU A 271 -20.40 7.79 5.30
N LYS A 272 -19.98 7.56 6.53
CA LYS A 272 -20.24 8.48 7.64
C LYS A 272 -19.28 9.66 7.65
N GLU A 273 -17.99 9.37 7.56
CA GLU A 273 -16.93 10.34 7.85
C GLU A 273 -16.42 11.08 6.61
N VAL A 274 -16.70 10.58 5.40
CA VAL A 274 -16.39 11.29 4.15
C VAL A 274 -17.66 11.79 3.48
N VAL A 275 -18.58 10.87 3.14
CA VAL A 275 -19.81 11.24 2.41
C VAL A 275 -20.77 12.02 3.31
N GLY A 276 -21.07 11.51 4.51
CA GLY A 276 -21.97 12.13 5.46
C GLY A 276 -21.46 13.45 6.03
N ALA A 277 -20.13 13.63 6.05
CA ALA A 277 -19.49 14.90 6.38
C ALA A 277 -19.47 15.90 5.20
N GLY A 278 -19.94 15.51 4.01
CA GLY A 278 -19.96 16.36 2.82
C GLY A 278 -18.58 16.71 2.29
N LEU A 279 -17.57 15.86 2.55
CA LEU A 279 -16.21 16.10 2.07
C LEU A 279 -16.17 15.91 0.55
N TRP A 280 -15.43 16.78 -0.14
CA TRP A 280 -15.33 16.77 -1.59
C TRP A 280 -14.75 15.45 -2.12
N THR A 281 -15.32 14.92 -3.20
CA THR A 281 -14.75 13.79 -3.95
C THR A 281 -14.57 14.19 -5.41
N PRO A 282 -13.44 13.84 -6.07
CA PRO A 282 -13.26 14.12 -7.48
C PRO A 282 -14.26 13.31 -8.32
N SER A 283 -14.64 13.84 -9.47
CA SER A 283 -15.35 13.06 -10.48
C SER A 283 -14.48 11.90 -10.96
N PHE A 284 -15.07 10.73 -11.12
CA PHE A 284 -14.37 9.57 -11.66
C PHE A 284 -13.95 9.82 -13.13
N PRO A 285 -12.74 9.41 -13.53
CA PRO A 285 -12.29 9.54 -14.90
C PRO A 285 -13.09 8.61 -15.82
N THR A 286 -14.08 9.15 -16.52
CA THR A 286 -14.86 8.37 -17.49
C THR A 286 -13.99 7.98 -18.70
N PRO A 287 -13.85 6.68 -19.02
CA PRO A 287 -13.15 6.24 -20.23
C PRO A 287 -13.83 6.79 -21.49
N LEU A 288 -13.04 7.25 -22.47
CA LEU A 288 -13.58 7.66 -23.77
C LEU A 288 -13.95 6.41 -24.59
N LEU A 289 -14.95 6.54 -25.47
CA LEU A 289 -15.44 5.42 -26.28
C LEU A 289 -14.33 4.73 -27.09
N ASP A 290 -13.35 5.51 -27.56
CA ASP A 290 -12.21 5.02 -28.35
C ASP A 290 -11.21 4.19 -27.53
N ASP A 291 -11.17 4.38 -26.20
CA ASP A 291 -10.32 3.56 -25.31
C ASP A 291 -10.90 2.14 -25.13
N LEU A 292 -12.20 1.95 -25.37
CA LEU A 292 -12.87 0.66 -25.29
C LEU A 292 -12.60 -0.24 -26.51
N VAL A 293 -12.06 0.31 -27.60
CA VAL A 293 -11.75 -0.41 -28.85
C VAL A 293 -10.32 -0.98 -28.84
N LYS A 294 -9.51 -0.62 -27.84
CA LYS A 294 -8.12 -1.09 -27.72
C LYS A 294 -8.06 -2.53 -27.23
N ALA A 295 -6.99 -3.24 -27.60
CA ALA A 295 -6.69 -4.56 -27.05
C ALA A 295 -6.63 -4.51 -25.52
N ALA A 296 -7.08 -5.58 -24.87
CA ALA A 296 -7.14 -5.67 -23.41
C ALA A 296 -5.76 -5.31 -22.80
N PRO A 297 -5.70 -4.35 -21.85
CA PRO A 297 -4.46 -3.98 -21.21
C PRO A 297 -3.76 -5.19 -20.56
N PRO A 298 -2.42 -5.28 -20.60
CA PRO A 298 -1.70 -6.32 -19.90
C PRO A 298 -2.00 -6.27 -18.39
N LEU A 299 -2.28 -7.44 -17.81
CA LEU A 299 -2.56 -7.56 -16.38
C LEU A 299 -1.28 -7.58 -15.54
N PHE A 300 -0.18 -8.06 -16.12
CA PHE A 300 1.11 -8.25 -15.45
C PHE A 300 2.25 -7.58 -16.22
N SER A 301 3.27 -7.14 -15.49
CA SER A 301 4.38 -6.35 -16.03
C SER A 301 5.42 -7.17 -16.79
N GLY A 302 5.46 -8.49 -16.56
CA GLY A 302 6.49 -9.37 -17.12
C GLY A 302 7.90 -9.11 -16.59
N LEU A 303 8.04 -8.29 -15.53
CA LEU A 303 9.33 -8.14 -14.85
C LEU A 303 9.77 -9.47 -14.23
N PRO A 304 11.08 -9.77 -14.22
CA PRO A 304 11.57 -10.97 -13.56
C PRO A 304 11.28 -10.91 -12.06
N VAL A 305 11.00 -12.08 -11.49
CA VAL A 305 10.81 -12.27 -10.05
C VAL A 305 12.14 -12.67 -9.43
N LEU A 306 12.52 -11.99 -8.35
CA LEU A 306 13.62 -12.36 -7.49
C LEU A 306 13.25 -13.61 -6.71
N GLU A 307 13.93 -14.71 -7.02
CA GLU A 307 13.94 -15.91 -6.20
C GLU A 307 15.01 -15.71 -5.12
N TYR A 308 14.59 -15.65 -3.86
CA TYR A 308 15.53 -15.73 -2.75
C TYR A 308 15.84 -17.21 -2.52
N GLU A 309 17.07 -17.63 -2.83
CA GLU A 309 17.62 -18.94 -2.42
C GLU A 309 17.77 -19.05 -0.90
#